data_AF-A0A3S4HKM1-F1
#
_entry.id   AF-A0A3S4HKM1-F1
#
_cell.length_a   1.000
_cell.length_b   1.000
_cell.length_c   1.000
_cell.angle_alpha   90.00
_cell.angle_beta   90.00
_cell.angle_gamma   90.00
#
_symmetry.space_group_name_H-M   'P 1'
#
loop_
_entity.id
_entity.type
_entity.pdbx_description
1 polymer ?
#
loop_
_entity_poly.entity_id
_entity_poly.type
_entity_poly.pdbx_seq_one_letter_code
_entity_poly.pdbx_strand_id
1 'polypeptide(L)'
;MLINTASKLQSMSTNASANYALATNIDASSISNFTPVAFSGNFDGLNYAINNLTVNASGNNAGLFSTTSGTATVQNLSLANASVTGHATVGALVGNNAGTIKNVTVSGTVSGTNTEIGGWQATTRDLWIASHHQPR
;
A
#
# COMPACT_ATOMS: atom_id res chain seq x y z
N MET A 1 -13.95 0.62 11.32
CA MET A 1 -14.71 -0.25 10.41
C MET A 1 -13.96 -1.56 10.22
N LEU A 2 -14.65 -2.70 10.25
CA LEU A 2 -14.06 -4.00 9.95
C LEU A 2 -14.12 -4.29 8.44
N ILE A 3 -12.97 -4.67 7.89
CA ILE A 3 -12.80 -5.04 6.49
C ILE A 3 -12.76 -6.56 6.41
N ASN A 4 -13.71 -7.15 5.69
CA ASN A 4 -13.80 -8.60 5.49
C ASN A 4 -14.02 -9.01 4.03
N THR A 5 -13.98 -8.05 3.10
CA THR A 5 -14.05 -8.28 1.66
C THR A 5 -13.17 -7.29 0.91
N ALA A 6 -12.76 -7.66 -0.31
CA ALA A 6 -12.01 -6.77 -1.19
C ALA A 6 -12.77 -5.47 -1.50
N SER A 7 -14.09 -5.55 -1.73
CA SER A 7 -14.91 -4.34 -1.98
C SER A 7 -14.89 -3.36 -0.80
N LYS A 8 -14.88 -3.87 0.44
CA LYS A 8 -14.74 -3.01 1.64
C LYS A 8 -13.34 -2.42 1.76
N LEU A 9 -12.32 -3.16 1.34
CA LEU A 9 -10.95 -2.63 1.25
C LEU A 9 -10.89 -1.45 0.26
N GLN A 10 -11.48 -1.58 -0.93
CA GLN A 10 -11.53 -0.48 -1.91
C GLN A 10 -12.35 0.71 -1.42
N SER A 11 -13.43 0.45 -0.66
CA SER A 11 -14.32 1.49 -0.13
C SER A 11 -13.65 2.38 0.93
N MET A 12 -12.46 2.04 1.41
CA MET A 12 -11.67 2.92 2.27
C MET A 12 -11.37 4.28 1.64
N SER A 13 -11.31 4.35 0.31
CA SER A 13 -11.12 5.61 -0.41
C SER A 13 -12.22 6.64 -0.15
N THR A 14 -13.41 6.21 0.29
CA THR A 14 -14.53 7.10 0.57
C THR A 14 -14.42 7.82 1.92
N ASN A 15 -13.64 7.28 2.86
CA ASN A 15 -13.43 7.89 4.18
C ASN A 15 -12.03 7.57 4.73
N ALA A 16 -11.00 8.06 4.05
CA ALA A 16 -9.61 7.66 4.30
C ALA A 16 -9.00 8.13 5.64
N SER A 17 -9.73 8.94 6.42
CA SER A 17 -9.35 9.36 7.78
C SER A 17 -9.91 8.46 8.89
N ALA A 18 -10.76 7.48 8.54
CA ALA A 18 -11.36 6.59 9.52
C ALA A 18 -10.39 5.49 10.01
N ASN A 19 -10.79 4.81 11.08
CA ASN A 19 -10.08 3.65 11.61
C ASN A 19 -10.56 2.37 10.95
N TYR A 20 -9.64 1.56 10.46
CA TYR A 20 -9.87 0.32 9.74
C TYR A 20 -9.12 -0.82 10.40
N ALA A 21 -9.77 -1.98 10.47
CA ALA A 21 -9.11 -3.21 10.88
C ALA A 21 -9.54 -4.37 9.98
N LEU A 22 -8.61 -5.26 9.65
CA LEU A 22 -8.95 -6.50 8.95
C LEU A 22 -9.63 -7.46 9.92
N ALA A 23 -10.75 -8.05 9.49
CA ALA A 23 -11.41 -9.11 10.25
C ALA A 23 -11.00 -10.51 9.79
N THR A 24 -10.35 -10.61 8.62
CA THR A 24 -9.92 -11.85 7.99
C THR A 24 -8.87 -11.54 6.91
N ASN A 25 -8.25 -12.59 6.37
CA ASN A 25 -7.44 -12.47 5.16
C ASN A 25 -8.33 -12.00 4.00
N ILE A 26 -7.83 -11.03 3.24
CA ILE A 26 -8.52 -10.47 2.08
C ILE A 26 -7.83 -10.98 0.81
N ASP A 27 -8.59 -11.62 -0.07
CA ASP A 27 -8.15 -11.86 -1.45
C ASP A 27 -8.63 -10.71 -2.33
N ALA A 28 -7.70 -9.91 -2.83
CA ALA A 28 -7.98 -8.75 -3.67
C ALA A 28 -8.03 -9.09 -5.17
N SER A 29 -7.89 -10.37 -5.55
CA SER A 29 -7.96 -10.81 -6.97
C SER A 29 -9.28 -10.49 -7.66
N SER A 30 -10.36 -10.29 -6.90
CA SER A 30 -11.66 -9.84 -7.44
C SER A 30 -11.66 -8.38 -7.91
N ILE A 31 -10.61 -7.61 -7.59
CA ILE A 31 -10.43 -6.23 -8.04
C ILE A 31 -9.39 -6.24 -9.15
N SER A 32 -9.83 -6.00 -10.38
CA SER A 32 -8.96 -6.01 -11.56
C SER A 32 -7.89 -4.91 -11.52
N ASN A 33 -8.25 -3.74 -10.98
CA ASN A 33 -7.30 -2.66 -10.72
C ASN A 33 -7.73 -1.89 -9.47
N PHE A 34 -6.93 -1.99 -8.41
CA PHE A 34 -7.18 -1.28 -7.17
C PHE A 34 -6.76 0.18 -7.30
N THR A 35 -7.67 1.09 -6.90
CA THR A 35 -7.39 2.53 -6.90
C THR A 35 -6.65 2.89 -5.61
N PRO A 36 -5.40 3.39 -5.68
CA PRO A 36 -4.62 3.80 -4.52
C PRO A 36 -5.37 4.80 -3.62
N VAL A 37 -5.23 4.65 -2.31
CA VAL A 37 -5.92 5.51 -1.33
C VAL A 37 -4.95 6.52 -0.71
N ALA A 38 -5.34 7.80 -0.69
CA ALA A 38 -4.64 8.81 0.12
C ALA A 38 -5.13 8.71 1.56
N PHE A 39 -4.31 8.14 2.46
CA PHE A 39 -4.74 7.67 3.77
C PHE A 39 -4.27 8.56 4.91
N SER A 40 -5.16 8.86 5.86
CA SER A 40 -4.86 9.72 7.01
C SER A 40 -5.34 9.18 8.36
N GLY A 41 -5.99 8.02 8.37
CA GLY A 41 -6.48 7.35 9.58
C GLY A 41 -5.57 6.24 10.08
N ASN A 42 -6.16 5.27 10.79
CA ASN A 42 -5.44 4.11 11.32
C ASN A 42 -5.88 2.82 10.60
N PHE A 43 -4.92 2.03 10.15
CA PHE A 43 -5.14 0.73 9.53
C PHE A 43 -4.41 -0.35 10.34
N ASP A 44 -5.17 -1.24 10.97
CA ASP A 44 -4.63 -2.40 11.69
C ASP A 44 -4.96 -3.70 10.96
N GLY A 45 -3.94 -4.37 10.43
CA GLY A 45 -4.11 -5.66 9.78
C GLY A 45 -4.43 -6.78 10.76
N LEU A 46 -4.25 -6.60 12.07
CA LEU A 46 -4.47 -7.63 13.11
C LEU A 46 -3.79 -8.98 12.77
N ASN A 47 -2.62 -8.93 12.13
CA ASN A 47 -1.83 -10.05 11.58
C ASN A 47 -2.50 -10.83 10.43
N TYR A 48 -3.57 -10.30 9.84
CA TYR A 48 -4.14 -10.82 8.60
C TYR A 48 -3.38 -10.33 7.37
N ALA A 49 -3.57 -11.06 6.27
CA ALA A 49 -2.96 -10.77 4.99
C ALA A 49 -3.95 -10.19 3.97
N ILE A 50 -3.46 -9.28 3.12
CA ILE A 50 -4.08 -8.92 1.85
C ILE A 50 -3.29 -9.64 0.77
N ASN A 51 -3.96 -10.43 -0.07
CA ASN A 51 -3.36 -11.25 -1.10
C ASN A 51 -3.75 -10.76 -2.49
N ASN A 52 -2.88 -10.96 -3.48
CA ASN A 52 -3.17 -10.79 -4.91
C ASN A 52 -3.67 -9.38 -5.28
N LEU A 53 -3.16 -8.36 -4.58
CA LEU A 53 -3.50 -6.96 -4.86
C LEU A 53 -2.88 -6.53 -6.19
N THR A 54 -3.70 -6.05 -7.12
CA THR A 54 -3.20 -5.45 -8.37
C THR A 54 -3.47 -3.95 -8.37
N VAL A 55 -2.42 -3.14 -8.52
CA VAL A 55 -2.48 -1.69 -8.65
C VAL A 55 -1.75 -1.29 -9.92
N ASN A 56 -2.45 -0.61 -10.82
CA ASN A 56 -1.91 0.04 -11.98
C ASN A 56 -2.35 1.50 -11.95
N ALA A 57 -1.44 2.36 -11.49
CA ALA A 57 -1.69 3.78 -11.34
C ALA A 57 -0.89 4.56 -12.40
N SER A 58 -1.57 5.41 -13.16
CA SER A 58 -0.93 6.37 -14.06
C SER A 58 -0.36 7.59 -13.31
N GLY A 59 -0.51 7.65 -11.99
CA GLY A 59 -0.08 8.75 -11.15
C GLY A 59 1.37 8.64 -10.69
N ASN A 60 1.85 9.73 -10.09
CA ASN A 60 3.20 9.81 -9.53
C ASN A 60 3.40 8.90 -8.32
N ASN A 61 2.34 8.60 -7.55
CA ASN A 61 2.42 7.76 -6.36
C ASN A 61 1.52 6.54 -6.50
N ALA A 62 2.10 5.35 -6.35
CA ALA A 62 1.41 4.08 -6.56
C ALA A 62 1.69 3.12 -5.40
N GLY A 63 0.64 2.41 -4.97
CA GLY A 63 0.63 1.44 -3.87
C GLY A 63 -0.80 1.16 -3.40
N LEU A 64 -0.97 0.29 -2.39
CA LEU A 64 -2.26 0.18 -1.68
C LEU A 64 -2.70 1.58 -1.19
N PHE A 65 -1.74 2.32 -0.65
CA PHE A 65 -1.87 3.74 -0.33
C PHE A 65 -1.05 4.57 -1.32
N SER A 66 -1.66 5.59 -1.93
CA SER A 66 -0.90 6.55 -2.74
C SER A 66 0.00 7.38 -1.83
N THR A 67 -0.58 7.96 -0.78
CA THR A 67 0.10 8.78 0.21
C THR A 67 -0.43 8.48 1.61
N THR A 68 0.40 8.66 2.63
CA THR A 68 -0.04 8.66 4.03
C THR A 68 0.25 10.01 4.69
N SER A 69 -0.65 10.49 5.57
CA SER A 69 -0.41 11.69 6.37
C SER A 69 0.50 11.40 7.57
N GLY A 70 1.07 12.44 8.18
CA GLY A 70 1.89 12.31 9.40
C GLY A 70 1.18 11.69 10.61
N THR A 71 -0.15 11.75 10.62
CA THR A 71 -0.99 11.15 11.66
C THR A 71 -1.42 9.71 11.33
N ALA A 72 -1.20 9.27 10.08
CA ALA A 72 -1.63 7.95 9.64
C ALA A 72 -0.78 6.86 10.29
N THR A 73 -1.43 5.75 10.64
CA THR A 73 -0.74 4.55 11.15
C THR A 73 -1.17 3.33 10.36
N VAL A 74 -0.23 2.54 9.86
CA VAL A 74 -0.47 1.26 9.19
C VAL A 74 0.34 0.19 9.91
N GLN A 75 -0.33 -0.82 10.46
CA GLN A 75 0.34 -1.82 11.28
C GLN A 75 -0.19 -3.24 11.19
N ASN A 76 0.63 -4.21 11.62
CA ASN A 76 0.29 -5.63 11.79
C ASN A 76 -0.36 -6.25 10.54
N LEU A 77 0.22 -6.00 9.37
CA LEU A 77 -0.35 -6.38 8.08
C LEU A 77 0.65 -7.20 7.29
N SER A 78 0.19 -8.23 6.59
CA SER A 78 0.96 -8.84 5.51
C SER A 78 0.32 -8.50 4.16
N LEU A 79 1.10 -8.06 3.19
CA LEU A 79 0.66 -7.88 1.81
C LEU A 79 1.41 -8.91 0.97
N ALA A 80 0.72 -9.91 0.44
CA ALA A 80 1.34 -10.99 -0.31
C ALA A 80 0.90 -10.99 -1.78
N ASN A 81 1.84 -11.34 -2.66
CA ASN A 81 1.62 -11.39 -4.11
C ASN A 81 1.01 -10.08 -4.66
N ALA A 82 1.47 -8.93 -4.17
CA ALA A 82 1.02 -7.65 -4.71
C ALA A 82 1.73 -7.35 -6.04
N SER A 83 1.00 -6.83 -7.02
CA SER A 83 1.54 -6.34 -8.29
C SER A 83 1.21 -4.86 -8.41
N VAL A 84 2.23 -4.00 -8.28
CA VAL A 84 2.07 -2.54 -8.31
C VAL A 84 2.87 -1.95 -9.46
N THR A 85 2.18 -1.25 -10.35
CA THR A 85 2.77 -0.47 -11.44
C THR A 85 2.44 1.00 -11.27
N GLY A 86 3.45 1.87 -11.39
CA GLY A 86 3.29 3.33 -11.29
C GLY A 86 4.31 4.10 -12.13
N HIS A 87 4.30 5.43 -12.05
CA HIS A 87 5.23 6.28 -12.79
C HIS A 87 6.48 6.65 -11.99
N ALA A 88 6.37 7.48 -10.94
CA ALA A 88 7.53 8.05 -10.25
C ALA A 88 7.87 7.30 -8.94
N THR A 89 7.05 7.48 -7.90
CA THR A 89 7.25 6.86 -6.58
C THR A 89 6.28 5.69 -6.40
N VAL A 90 6.80 4.48 -6.58
CA VAL A 90 6.01 3.25 -6.54
C VAL A 90 6.45 2.42 -5.34
N GLY A 91 5.52 2.09 -4.46
CA GLY A 91 5.75 1.16 -3.36
C GLY A 91 4.58 0.20 -3.24
N ALA A 92 4.85 -1.06 -2.91
CA ALA A 92 3.79 -2.07 -2.87
C ALA A 92 2.70 -1.74 -1.82
N LEU A 93 3.12 -1.27 -0.64
CA LEU A 93 2.20 -0.79 0.40
C LEU A 93 1.82 0.68 0.23
N VAL A 94 2.82 1.55 0.06
CA VAL A 94 2.62 3.01 0.01
C VAL A 94 3.57 3.65 -1.00
N GLY A 95 3.05 4.59 -1.79
CA GLY A 95 3.87 5.40 -2.69
C GLY A 95 4.71 6.43 -1.93
N ASN A 96 4.07 7.33 -1.16
CA ASN A 96 4.75 8.31 -0.32
C ASN A 96 4.27 8.21 1.14
N ASN A 97 5.19 7.90 2.05
CA ASN A 97 4.87 7.76 3.46
C ASN A 97 5.31 8.98 4.28
N ALA A 98 4.35 9.65 4.92
CA ALA A 98 4.64 10.62 6.00
C ALA A 98 4.27 10.09 7.39
N GLY A 99 3.50 9.00 7.47
CA GLY A 99 2.99 8.42 8.71
C GLY A 99 3.87 7.31 9.29
N THR A 100 3.28 6.52 10.19
CA THR A 100 3.94 5.39 10.87
C THR A 100 3.55 4.06 10.22
N ILE A 101 4.55 3.25 9.88
CA ILE A 101 4.37 1.87 9.38
C ILE A 101 5.10 0.93 10.34
N LYS A 102 4.41 -0.09 10.87
CA LYS A 102 4.99 -1.00 11.87
C LYS A 102 4.49 -2.43 11.70
N ASN A 103 5.39 -3.41 11.83
CA ASN A 103 5.04 -4.84 11.71
C ASN A 103 4.29 -5.13 10.40
N VAL A 104 4.79 -4.60 9.29
CA VAL A 104 4.23 -4.83 7.97
C VAL A 104 5.21 -5.62 7.12
N THR A 105 4.73 -6.70 6.51
CA THR A 105 5.49 -7.51 5.56
C THR A 105 4.87 -7.38 4.20
N VAL A 106 5.69 -7.24 3.16
CA VAL A 106 5.22 -7.09 1.79
C VAL A 106 5.99 -8.02 0.85
N SER A 107 5.27 -8.77 0.02
CA SER A 107 5.82 -9.58 -1.06
C SER A 107 5.05 -9.34 -2.36
N GLY A 108 5.75 -9.35 -3.48
CA GLY A 108 5.17 -8.98 -4.76
C GLY A 108 6.16 -8.43 -5.77
N THR A 109 5.63 -7.78 -6.80
CA THR A 109 6.37 -7.09 -7.85
C THR A 109 5.98 -5.62 -7.88
N VAL A 110 6.98 -4.74 -7.96
CA VAL A 110 6.80 -3.29 -8.06
C VAL A 110 7.52 -2.81 -9.32
N SER A 111 6.85 -2.00 -10.14
CA SER A 111 7.42 -1.48 -11.39
C SER A 111 7.10 0.01 -11.57
N GLY A 112 8.14 0.81 -11.81
CA GLY A 112 8.05 2.25 -12.12
C GLY A 112 8.43 2.52 -13.58
N THR A 113 7.76 3.46 -14.25
CA THR A 113 8.04 3.81 -15.65
C THR A 113 8.81 5.11 -15.85
N ASN A 114 8.96 5.95 -14.81
CA ASN A 114 9.73 7.19 -14.88
C ASN A 114 11.04 7.08 -14.09
N THR A 115 12.11 7.70 -14.60
CA THR A 115 13.53 7.51 -14.20
C THR A 115 13.91 7.98 -12.79
N GLU A 116 12.96 8.43 -11.97
CA GLU A 116 13.16 8.72 -10.54
C GLU A 116 12.71 7.53 -9.67
N ILE A 117 12.96 6.31 -10.14
CA ILE A 117 12.86 5.13 -9.28
C ILE A 117 13.99 5.27 -8.26
N GLY A 118 13.65 5.76 -7.08
CA GLY A 118 14.47 5.59 -5.88
C GLY A 118 14.63 4.09 -5.62
N GLY A 119 15.64 3.49 -6.26
CA GLY A 119 15.96 2.08 -6.20
C GLY A 119 15.60 1.33 -7.47
N TRP A 120 16.60 1.21 -8.36
CA TRP A 120 16.98 0.01 -9.15
C TRP A 120 15.84 -0.82 -9.75
N GLN A 121 15.92 -1.17 -11.04
CA GLN A 121 15.07 -2.18 -11.69
C GLN A 121 14.75 -3.33 -10.72
N ALA A 122 13.54 -3.35 -10.16
CA ALA A 122 13.20 -4.20 -9.02
C ALA A 122 12.86 -5.61 -9.51
N THR A 123 13.89 -6.35 -9.93
CA THR A 123 13.89 -7.81 -9.82
C THR A 123 14.69 -8.20 -8.57
N THR A 124 14.16 -7.92 -7.38
CA THR A 124 14.83 -8.30 -6.13
C THR A 124 13.83 -8.66 -5.04
N ARG A 125 14.03 -9.86 -4.46
CA ARG A 125 13.14 -10.61 -3.58
C ARG A 125 13.05 -10.08 -2.13
N ASP A 126 13.39 -8.84 -1.88
CA ASP A 126 13.31 -8.19 -0.56
C ASP A 126 12.94 -6.71 -0.75
N LEU A 127 11.65 -6.38 -0.60
CA LEU A 127 11.08 -5.09 -1.01
C LEU A 127 11.16 -4.00 0.08
N TRP A 128 11.83 -2.90 -0.29
CA TRP A 128 12.11 -1.67 0.45
C TRP A 128 10.86 -0.91 0.91
N ILE A 129 10.82 -0.52 2.20
CA ILE A 129 9.87 0.47 2.74
C ILE A 129 10.42 1.85 2.38
N ALA A 130 9.77 2.58 1.48
CA ALA A 130 10.17 3.92 1.07
C ALA A 130 10.12 4.91 2.25
N SER A 131 11.25 5.07 2.91
CA SER A 131 11.50 6.07 3.96
C SER A 131 12.48 7.10 3.39
N HIS A 132 11.97 8.14 2.73
CA HIS A 132 12.75 9.36 2.50
C HIS A 132 12.64 10.27 3.73
N HIS A 133 13.48 9.98 4.73
CA HIS A 133 13.81 10.94 5.77
C HIS A 133 14.65 12.05 5.09
N GLN A 134 14.09 13.25 4.91
CA GLN A 134 14.88 14.43 4.58
C GLN A 134 15.52 14.93 5.89
N PRO A 135 16.85 14.87 6.07
CA PRO A 135 17.48 15.47 7.23
C PRO A 135 17.61 16.99 7.01
N ARG A 136 17.00 17.78 7.90
CA ARG A 136 17.53 19.09 8.32
C ARG A 136 17.25 19.28 9.79
#